data_AF-A0A7J9GCN2-F1
#
_entry.id   AF-A0A7J9GCN2-F1
#
_cell.length_a   1.000
_cell.length_b   1.000
_cell.length_c   1.000
_cell.angle_alpha   90.00
_cell.angle_beta   90.00
_cell.angle_gamma   90.00
#
_symmetry.space_group_name_H-M   'P 1'
#
loop_
_entity.id
_entity.type
_entity.pdbx_description
1 polymer ?
#
loop_
_entity_poly.entity_id
_entity_poly.type
_entity_poly.pdbx_seq_one_letter_code
_entity_poly.pdbx_strand_id
1 'polypeptide(L)' 'MIAALEIRVVKQGTFETLLDYFVSKGASLSQYKTPICIKSKEALNILDSRVIAKFFSPRTPIQDN' A
#
# COMPACT_ATOMS: atom_id res chain seq x y z
N MET A 1 4.52 18.99 10.87
CA MET A 1 4.83 17.85 11.75
C MET A 1 4.48 16.56 11.00
N ILE A 2 5.32 15.54 11.09
CA ILE A 2 5.08 14.22 10.47
C ILE A 2 4.51 13.31 11.56
N ALA A 3 3.39 12.64 11.29
CA ALA A 3 2.78 11.71 12.23
C ALA A 3 3.59 10.40 12.34
N ALA A 4 3.31 9.60 13.38
CA ALA A 4 3.93 8.28 13.54
C ALA A 4 3.65 7.40 12.31
N LEU A 5 4.68 6.72 11.80
CA LEU A 5 4.56 5.79 10.68
C LEU A 5 3.52 4.70 10.99
N GLU A 6 2.60 4.46 10.07
CA GLU A 6 1.61 3.39 10.16
C GLU A 6 1.98 2.23 9.23
N ILE A 7 2.03 1.02 9.76
CA ILE A 7 2.11 -0.23 9.01
C ILE A 7 0.72 -0.87 9.02
N ARG A 8 0.17 -1.11 7.83
CA ARG A 8 -1.09 -1.84 7.65
C ARG A 8 -0.82 -3.22 7.07
N VAL A 9 -1.21 -4.26 7.81
CA VAL A 9 -1.16 -5.63 7.32
C VAL A 9 -2.43 -5.89 6.52
N VAL A 10 -2.31 -6.47 5.33
CA VAL A 10 -3.44 -6.79 4.46
C VAL A 10 -3.65 -8.30 4.34
N LYS A 11 -4.86 -8.71 3.95
CA LYS A 11 -5.17 -10.12 3.66
C LYS A 11 -4.32 -10.64 2.50
N GLN A 12 -3.97 -11.93 2.52
CA GLN A 12 -3.39 -12.62 1.36
C GLN A 12 -4.30 -12.46 0.12
N GLY A 13 -3.71 -12.29 -1.07
CA GLY A 13 -4.47 -12.02 -2.31
C GLY A 13 -4.73 -10.53 -2.59
N THR A 14 -4.33 -9.63 -1.68
CA THR A 14 -4.59 -8.19 -1.83
C THR A 14 -3.79 -7.56 -2.97
N PHE A 15 -2.52 -7.95 -3.13
CA PHE A 15 -1.68 -7.40 -4.20
C PHE A 15 -2.01 -7.97 -5.56
N GLU A 16 -2.55 -9.19 -5.62
CA GLU A 16 -3.12 -9.81 -6.81
C GLU A 16 -4.37 -9.06 -7.25
N THR A 17 -5.26 -8.71 -6.31
CA THR A 17 -6.42 -7.84 -6.61
C THR A 17 -5.97 -6.47 -7.11
N LEU A 18 -4.90 -5.92 -6.53
CA LEU A 18 -4.34 -4.63 -6.96
C LEU A 18 -3.74 -4.71 -8.38
N LEU A 19 -3.05 -5.81 -8.70
CA LEU A 19 -2.55 -6.10 -10.05
C LEU A 19 -3.72 -6.15 -11.04
N ASP A 20 -4.77 -6.92 -10.75
CA ASP A 20 -5.95 -7.04 -11.61
C ASP A 20 -6.58 -5.66 -11.88
N TYR A 21 -6.64 -4.81 -10.85
CA TYR A 21 -7.08 -3.42 -11.01
C TYR A 21 -6.21 -2.66 -12.02
N PHE A 22 -4.88 -2.67 -11.90
CA PHE A 22 -4.02 -1.95 -12.84
C PHE A 22 -4.06 -2.53 -14.26
N VAL A 23 -4.18 -3.86 -14.40
CA VAL A 23 -4.37 -4.52 -15.69
C VAL A 23 -5.69 -4.07 -16.34
N SER A 24 -6.77 -3.98 -15.56
CA SER A 24 -8.07 -3.46 -16.05
C SER A 24 -8.00 -1.98 -16.49
N LYS A 25 -7.00 -1.23 -16.01
CA LYS A 25 -6.71 0.15 -16.40
C LYS A 25 -5.71 0.25 -17.56
N GLY A 26 -5.31 -0.87 -18.15
CA GLY A 26 -4.43 -0.93 -19.33
C GLY A 26 -2.96 -1.17 -19.02
N ALA A 27 -2.59 -1.51 -17.78
CA ALA A 27 -1.23 -1.93 -17.49
C ALA A 27 -0.92 -3.29 -18.14
N SER A 28 0.27 -3.44 -18.71
CA SER A 28 0.74 -4.71 -19.24
C SER A 28 1.12 -5.65 -18.09
N LEU A 29 0.55 -6.86 -18.09
CA LEU A 29 0.86 -7.89 -17.10
C LEU A 29 2.35 -8.28 -17.11
N SER A 30 2.95 -8.38 -18.30
CA SER A 30 4.36 -8.79 -18.47
C SER A 30 5.37 -7.75 -18.00
N GLN A 31 4.93 -6.51 -17.79
CA GLN A 31 5.77 -5.40 -17.34
C GLN A 31 5.37 -4.88 -15.96
N TYR A 32 4.34 -5.47 -15.34
CA TYR A 32 3.85 -4.99 -14.07
C TYR A 32 4.89 -5.21 -12.97
N LYS A 33 5.15 -4.14 -12.22
CA LYS A 33 5.85 -4.18 -10.95
C LYS A 33 4.92 -3.60 -9.91
N THR A 34 4.86 -4.21 -8.74
CA THR A 34 4.08 -3.68 -7.62
C THR A 34 4.55 -2.25 -7.33
N PRO A 35 3.67 -1.24 -7.41
CA PRO A 35 4.06 0.14 -7.18
C PRO A 35 4.47 0.33 -5.71
N ILE A 36 5.64 0.93 -5.51
CA ILE A 36 6.18 1.21 -4.16
C ILE A 36 5.36 2.32 -3.47
N CYS A 37 4.80 3.25 -4.24
CA CYS A 37 3.94 4.33 -3.76
C CYS A 37 2.72 4.46 -4.66
N ILE A 38 1.53 4.53 -4.06
CA ILE A 38 0.24 4.59 -4.76
C ILE A 38 -0.40 5.94 -4.49
N LYS A 39 -0.75 6.65 -5.58
CA LYS A 39 -1.47 7.94 -5.51
C LYS A 39 -2.94 7.86 -5.95
N SER A 40 -3.34 6.78 -6.64
CA SER A 40 -4.74 6.58 -7.05
C SER A 40 -5.59 6.27 -5.82
N LYS A 41 -6.69 7.01 -5.67
CA LYS A 41 -7.64 6.86 -4.57
C LYS A 41 -8.34 5.50 -4.62
N GLU A 42 -8.65 5.02 -5.81
CA GLU A 42 -9.27 3.73 -6.06
C GLU A 42 -8.36 2.57 -5.65
N ALA A 43 -7.07 2.65 -6.04
CA ALA A 43 -6.07 1.67 -5.64
C ALA A 43 -5.83 1.67 -4.12
N LEU A 44 -5.82 2.84 -3.48
CA LEU A 44 -5.77 2.95 -2.03
C LEU A 44 -6.99 2.33 -1.35
N ASN A 45 -8.20 2.54 -1.88
CA ASN A 45 -9.42 1.93 -1.35
C ASN A 45 -9.37 0.39 -1.41
N ILE A 46 -8.79 -0.19 -2.47
CA ILE A 46 -8.59 -1.64 -2.58
C ILE A 46 -7.72 -2.14 -1.42
N LEU A 47 -6.60 -1.47 -1.15
CA LEU A 47 -5.72 -1.81 -0.03
C LEU A 47 -6.44 -1.65 1.31
N ASP A 48 -7.10 -0.51 1.52
CA ASP A 48 -7.73 -0.15 2.80
C ASP A 48 -8.90 -1.09 3.16
N SER A 49 -9.68 -1.52 2.17
CA SER A 49 -10.77 -2.48 2.37
C SER A 49 -10.30 -3.88 2.80
N ARG A 50 -9.01 -4.17 2.69
CA ARG A 50 -8.41 -5.49 2.94
C ARG A 50 -7.40 -5.50 4.08
N VAL A 51 -7.32 -4.40 4.84
CA VAL A 51 -6.47 -4.30 6.03
C VAL A 51 -7.02 -5.20 7.13
N ILE A 52 -6.16 -6.05 7.69
CA ILE A 52 -6.48 -6.95 8.80
C ILE A 52 -5.86 -6.49 10.13
N ALA A 53 -4.82 -5.66 10.09
CA ALA A 53 -4.21 -5.09 11.29
C ALA A 53 -3.50 -3.76 10.98
N LYS A 54 -3.38 -2.90 11.99
CA LYS A 54 -2.71 -1.59 11.91
C LYS A 54 -1.76 -1.43 13.08
N PHE A 55 -0.56 -0.94 12.82
CA PHE A 55 0.49 -0.72 13.82
C PHE A 55 1.11 0.66 13.59
N PHE A 56 1.32 1.42 14.66
CA PHE A 56 2.00 2.70 14.59
C PHE A 56 3.39 2.59 15.19
N SER A 57 4.34 3.39 14.69
CA SER A 57 5.67 3.49 15.30
C SER A 57 5.54 3.90 16.77
N PRO A 58 6.10 3.14 17.71
CA PRO A 58 6.00 3.46 19.13
C PRO A 58 6.94 4.60 19.54
N ARG A 59 7.90 4.96 18.67
CA ARG A 59 8.91 5.99 18.94
C ARG A 59 9.14 6.85 17.71
N THR A 60 9.51 8.10 17.97
CA THR A 60 10.02 9.02 16.95
C THR A 60 11.39 8.52 16.45
N PRO A 61 11.66 8.56 15.14
CA PRO A 61 12.98 8.20 14.64
C PRO A 61 14.05 9.13 15.23
N ILE A 62 15.24 8.57 15.47
CA ILE A 62 16.41 9.35 15.90
C ILE A 62 16.87 10.15 14.68
N GLN A 63 16.94 11.47 14.82
CA GLN A 63 17.58 12.35 13.83
C GLN A 63 18.95 12.72 14.38
N ASP A 64 19.98 12.02 13.91
CA ASP A 64 21.36 12.46 14.11
C ASP A 64 21.62 13.65 13.16
N ASN A 65 22.03 14.79 13.74
CA ASN A 65 22.47 15.98 13.02
C ASN A 65 23.99 16.00 12.89
#